data_AF-A0A7D5T5R9-F1
#
_entry.id   AF-A0A7D5T5R9-F1
#
_cell.length_a   1.000
_cell.length_b   1.000
_cell.length_c   1.000
_cell.angle_alpha   90.00
_cell.angle_beta   90.00
_cell.angle_gamma   90.00
#
_symmetry.space_group_name_H-M   'P 1'
#
loop_
_entity.id
_entity.type
_entity.pdbx_description
1 polymer ?
#
loop_
_entity_poly.entity_id
_entity_poly.type
_entity_poly.pdbx_seq_one_letter_code
_entity_poly.pdbx_strand_id
1 'polypeptide(L)' 'MSEVTAGSDMGIGLGLAFGVLAVAGAIGMLVAYSDQVVAGWSFALAIVAGICSIAGIHLYGAADA' A
#
# COMPACT_ATOMS: atom_id res chain seq x y z
N MET A 1 -12.13 35.32 -5.39
CA MET A 1 -11.46 34.12 -5.91
C MET A 1 -11.81 32.98 -4.97
N SER A 2 -12.73 32.09 -5.34
CA SER A 2 -13.04 30.90 -4.54
C SER A 2 -12.05 29.82 -5.00
N GLU A 3 -10.96 29.66 -4.26
CA GLU A 3 -10.11 28.46 -4.39
C GLU A 3 -11.01 27.26 -4.08
N VAL A 4 -11.33 26.46 -5.11
CA VAL A 4 -11.87 25.13 -4.88
C VAL A 4 -10.68 24.30 -4.46
N THR A 5 -10.47 24.15 -3.15
CA THR A 5 -9.57 23.11 -2.67
C THR A 5 -10.21 21.78 -3.07
N ALA A 6 -9.64 21.12 -4.07
CA ALA A 6 -10.02 19.75 -4.38
C ALA A 6 -9.66 18.91 -3.15
N GLY A 7 -10.66 18.41 -2.43
CA GLY A 7 -10.43 17.49 -1.32
C GLY A 7 -9.65 16.27 -1.83
N SER A 8 -8.63 15.86 -1.09
CA SER A 8 -7.85 14.67 -1.45
C SER A 8 -8.63 13.42 -1.06
N ASP A 9 -8.88 12.53 -2.02
CA ASP A 9 -9.47 11.21 -1.78
C ASP A 9 -8.51 10.35 -0.96
N MET A 10 -8.86 10.12 0.31
CA MET A 10 -8.01 9.37 1.23
C MET A 10 -8.00 7.88 0.91
N GLY A 11 -9.09 7.33 0.33
CA GLY A 11 -9.18 5.93 -0.08
C GLY A 11 -8.16 5.60 -1.17
N ILE A 12 -8.10 6.43 -2.22
CA ILE A 12 -7.12 6.29 -3.31
C ILE A 12 -5.70 6.56 -2.80
N GLY A 13 -5.50 7.63 -2.02
CA GLY A 13 -4.18 8.01 -1.51
C GLY A 13 -3.55 6.92 -0.64
N LEU A 14 -4.32 6.37 0.31
CA LEU A 14 -3.86 5.32 1.21
C LEU A 14 -3.67 3.98 0.47
N GLY A 15 -4.58 3.68 -0.46
CA GLY A 15 -4.47 2.52 -1.35
C GLY A 15 -3.15 2.52 -2.13
N LEU A 16 -2.80 3.64 -2.75
CA LEU A 16 -1.54 3.82 -3.49
C LEU A 16 -0.32 3.74 -2.57
N ALA A 17 -0.33 4.40 -1.41
CA ALA A 17 0.79 4.40 -0.48
C ALA A 17 1.17 2.98 -0.03
N PHE A 18 0.17 2.20 0.39
CA PHE A 18 0.39 0.80 0.78
C PHE A 18 0.65 -0.11 -0.42
N GLY A 19 0.10 0.19 -1.59
CA GLY A 19 0.41 -0.52 -2.83
C GLY A 19 1.89 -0.40 -3.21
N VAL A 20 2.47 0.80 -3.10
CA VAL A 20 3.90 1.03 -3.31
C VAL A 20 4.74 0.26 -2.29
N LEU A 21 4.34 0.25 -1.02
CA LEU A 21 5.01 -0.56 0.01
C LEU A 21 4.94 -2.07 -0.30
N ALA A 22 3.80 -2.54 -0.81
CA ALA A 22 3.65 -3.94 -1.20
C ALA A 22 4.61 -4.32 -2.34
N VAL A 23 4.70 -3.46 -3.36
CA VAL A 23 5.66 -3.63 -4.47
C VAL A 23 7.10 -3.59 -3.96
N ALA A 24 7.43 -2.68 -3.05
CA ALA A 24 8.77 -2.61 -2.46
C ALA A 24 9.12 -3.89 -1.69
N GLY A 25 8.19 -4.47 -0.93
CA GLY A 25 8.37 -5.76 -0.27
C GLY A 25 8.59 -6.91 -1.26
N ALA A 26 7.83 -6.93 -2.36
CA ALA A 26 8.00 -7.92 -3.42
C ALA A 26 9.37 -7.80 -4.13
N ILE A 27 9.84 -6.57 -4.37
CA ILE A 27 11.19 -6.33 -4.89
C ILE A 27 12.25 -6.78 -3.87
N GLY A 28 12.03 -6.52 -2.57
CA GLY A 28 12.90 -7.00 -1.50
C GLY A 28 13.04 -8.52 -1.50
N MET A 29 11.93 -9.24 -1.69
CA MET A 29 11.94 -10.70 -1.84
C MET A 29 12.75 -11.13 -3.08
N LEU A 30 12.56 -10.45 -4.22
CA LEU A 30 13.25 -10.76 -5.47
C LEU A 30 14.77 -10.58 -5.33
N VAL A 31 15.22 -9.49 -4.70
CA VAL A 31 16.66 -9.19 -4.54
C VAL A 31 17.30 -10.08 -3.47
N ALA A 32 16.57 -10.42 -2.41
CA ALA A 32 17.06 -11.24 -1.31
C ALA A 32 17.00 -12.76 -1.58
N TYR A 33 16.83 -13.20 -2.84
CA TYR A 33 16.58 -14.61 -3.18
C TYR A 33 17.62 -15.61 -2.63
N SER A 34 18.86 -15.17 -2.39
CA SER A 34 19.94 -15.99 -1.83
C SER A 34 19.84 -16.19 -0.32
N ASP A 35 19.07 -15.36 0.38
CA ASP A 35 18.80 -15.46 1.82
C ASP A 35 17.30 -15.60 2.05
N GLN A 36 16.87 -16.85 2.28
CA GLN A 36 15.46 -17.19 2.41
C GLN A 36 14.78 -16.57 3.63
N VAL A 37 15.54 -16.26 4.70
CA VAL A 37 14.96 -15.61 5.88
C VAL A 37 14.60 -14.18 5.55
N VAL A 38 15.51 -13.45 4.89
CA VAL A 38 15.26 -12.05 4.47
C VAL A 38 14.19 -11.98 3.38
N ALA A 39 14.21 -12.91 2.41
CA ALA A 39 13.19 -12.99 1.38
C ALA A 39 11.81 -13.29 1.96
N GLY A 40 11.71 -14.21 2.93
CA GLY A 40 10.47 -14.54 3.62
C GLY A 40 9.86 -13.36 4.38
N TRP A 41 10.68 -12.61 5.12
CA TRP A 41 10.22 -11.38 5.80
C TRP A 41 9.80 -10.29 4.82
N SER A 42 10.49 -10.16 3.69
CA SER A 42 10.14 -9.20 2.62
C SER A 42 8.79 -9.53 1.98
N PHE A 43 8.54 -10.82 1.73
CA PHE A 43 7.25 -11.30 1.27
C PHE A 43 6.14 -11.03 2.30
N ALA A 44 6.38 -11.33 3.58
CA ALA A 44 5.41 -11.06 4.64
C ALA A 44 5.04 -9.57 4.71
N LEU A 45 6.02 -8.67 4.60
CA LEU A 45 5.79 -7.23 4.50
C LEU A 45 4.91 -6.90 3.30
N ALA A 46 5.20 -7.45 2.12
CA ALA A 46 4.43 -7.21 0.90
C ALA A 46 2.95 -7.58 1.07
N ILE A 47 2.67 -8.73 1.67
CA ILE A 47 1.31 -9.20 1.92
C ILE A 47 0.59 -8.31 2.93
N VAL A 48 1.23 -7.98 4.05
CA VAL A 48 0.62 -7.10 5.08
C VAL A 48 0.31 -5.72 4.50
N ALA A 49 1.24 -5.14 3.73
CA ALA A 49 1.01 -3.87 3.04
C ALA A 49 -0.16 -3.98 2.06
N GLY A 50 -0.25 -5.08 1.28
CA GLY A 50 -1.38 -5.32 0.38
C GLY A 50 -2.73 -5.39 1.11
N ILE A 51 -2.78 -6.08 2.25
CA ILE A 51 -3.99 -6.15 3.10
C ILE A 51 -4.36 -4.74 3.61
N CYS A 52 -3.38 -3.96 4.09
CA CYS A 52 -3.61 -2.59 4.53
C CYS A 52 -4.10 -1.67 3.40
N SER A 53 -3.61 -1.87 2.16
CA SER A 53 -4.09 -1.13 0.98
C SER A 53 -5.58 -1.39 0.74
N ILE A 54 -5.99 -2.67 0.72
CA ILE A 54 -7.38 -3.06 0.55
C ILE A 54 -8.24 -2.51 1.68
N ALA A 55 -7.79 -2.66 2.93
CA ALA A 55 -8.50 -2.13 4.10
C ALA A 55 -8.66 -0.60 4.02
N GLY A 56 -7.61 0.13 3.61
CA GLY A 56 -7.66 1.57 3.43
C GLY A 56 -8.70 2.00 2.41
N ILE A 57 -8.74 1.34 1.25
CA ILE A 57 -9.73 1.62 0.20
C ILE A 57 -11.15 1.33 0.69
N HIS A 58 -11.38 0.23 1.42
CA HIS A 58 -12.73 -0.11 1.90
C HIS A 58 -13.20 0.78 3.04
N LEU A 59 -12.30 1.16 3.97
CA LEU A 59 -12.66 1.97 5.13
C LEU A 59 -12.83 3.45 4.79
N TYR A 60 -12.02 3.98 3.87
CA TYR A 60 -12.03 5.40 3.52
C TYR A 60 -12.68 5.69 2.17
N GLY A 61 -12.64 4.77 1.20
CA GLY A 61 -13.30 4.95 -0.09
C GLY A 61 -14.83 4.82 -0.05
N ALA A 62 -15.39 4.18 0.98
CA ALA A 62 -16.84 4.14 1.22
C ALA A 62 -17.34 5.31 2.07
N ALA A 63 -16.45 6.02 2.78
CA ALA A 63 -16.82 7.18 3.58
C ALA A 63 -17.06 8.44 2.73
N ASP A 64 -16.51 8.45 1.51
CA ASP A 64 -16.54 9.57 0.57
C ASP A 64 -17.59 9.41 -0.56
N ALA A 65 -18.33 8.28 -0.60
CA ALA A 65 -19.35 7.94 -1.61
C ALA A 65 -20.78 8.22 -1.12
#